data_AF-A0A074JXH8-F1
#
_entry.id   AF-A0A074JXH8-F1
#
_cell.length_a   1.000
_cell.length_b   1.000
_cell.length_c   1.000
_cell.angle_alpha   90.00
_cell.angle_beta   90.00
_cell.angle_gamma   90.00
#
_symmetry.space_group_name_H-M   'P 1'
#
loop_
_entity.id
_entity.type
_entity.pdbx_description
1 polymer ?
#
loop_
_entity_poly.entity_id
_entity_poly.type
_entity_poly.pdbx_seq_one_letter_code
_entity_poly.pdbx_strand_id
1 'polypeptide(L)'
;MRVPNIIPSGNTHRIILSSPDQRTPDIDRIQDIAADATGALRAALQSVSELSEGVAEDIATELTALERRLELRDTIRDGARAEITLCIDRLEAFLPDETVEAFRDALTRALTLSQRVADLIAAEQDLRRIRWGGR
;
A
#
# COMPACT_ATOMS: atom_id res chain seq x y z
N MET A 1 8.03 -32.68 6.99
CA MET A 1 8.80 -33.24 8.12
C MET A 1 8.23 -32.65 9.41
N ARG A 2 7.42 -33.41 10.16
CA ARG A 2 6.73 -32.95 11.39
C ARG A 2 7.57 -33.32 12.60
N VAL A 3 7.92 -32.35 13.43
CA VAL A 3 8.51 -32.62 14.76
C VAL A 3 7.36 -32.78 15.76
N PRO A 4 7.23 -33.91 16.48
CA PRO A 4 6.16 -34.08 17.45
C PRO A 4 6.56 -33.44 18.79
N ASN A 5 5.79 -32.47 19.27
CA ASN A 5 5.90 -31.97 20.63
C ASN A 5 5.32 -33.01 21.60
N ILE A 6 6.16 -33.93 22.08
CA ILE A 6 5.81 -34.86 23.16
C ILE A 6 6.24 -34.24 24.47
N ILE A 7 5.27 -33.99 25.37
CA ILE A 7 5.48 -33.53 26.75
C ILE A 7 4.68 -34.48 27.67
N PRO A 8 5.24 -34.98 28.80
CA PRO A 8 4.64 -36.09 29.54
C PRO A 8 3.29 -35.72 30.19
N SER A 9 2.36 -36.67 30.14
CA SER A 9 0.99 -36.59 30.64
C SER A 9 0.90 -36.82 32.15
N GLY A 10 0.33 -35.86 32.88
CA GLY A 10 0.04 -36.01 34.31
C GLY A 10 -1.10 -35.15 34.86
N ASN A 11 -1.97 -34.57 34.02
CA ASN A 11 -3.20 -33.90 34.47
C ASN A 11 -4.24 -33.87 33.33
N THR A 12 -5.45 -34.36 33.59
CA THR A 12 -6.49 -34.70 32.60
C THR A 12 -7.33 -33.51 32.10
N HIS A 13 -6.92 -32.27 32.38
CA HIS A 13 -7.52 -31.10 31.74
C HIS A 13 -6.41 -30.15 31.29
N ARG A 14 -6.23 -30.05 29.97
CA ARG A 14 -5.27 -29.13 29.35
C ARG A 14 -6.06 -28.01 28.69
N ILE A 15 -6.10 -26.83 29.30
CA ILE A 15 -6.54 -25.61 28.64
C ILE A 15 -5.39 -25.14 27.76
N ILE A 16 -5.51 -25.35 26.45
CA ILE A 16 -4.59 -24.78 25.47
C ILE A 16 -5.12 -23.39 25.14
N LEU A 17 -4.48 -22.36 25.71
CA LEU A 17 -4.72 -20.98 25.30
C LEU A 17 -3.89 -20.73 24.04
N SER A 18 -4.46 -21.08 22.90
CA SER A 18 -3.96 -20.60 21.61
C SER A 18 -4.34 -19.13 21.52
N SER A 19 -3.44 -18.23 21.92
CA SER A 19 -3.56 -16.83 21.52
C SER A 19 -3.53 -16.83 19.99
N PRO A 20 -4.60 -16.39 19.30
CA PRO A 20 -4.47 -16.13 17.87
C PRO A 20 -3.30 -15.16 17.72
N ASP A 21 -2.50 -15.36 16.68
CA ASP A 21 -1.50 -14.39 16.27
C ASP A 21 -2.24 -13.07 16.08
N GLN A 22 -2.26 -12.23 17.12
CA GLN A 22 -3.00 -10.98 17.14
C GLN A 22 -2.21 -10.06 16.24
N ARG A 23 -2.43 -10.19 14.92
CA ARG A 23 -2.15 -9.13 13.98
C ARG A 23 -2.82 -7.90 14.58
N THR A 24 -2.02 -6.93 15.00
CA THR A 24 -2.48 -5.62 15.41
C THR A 24 -3.49 -5.17 14.36
N PRO A 25 -4.74 -4.84 14.74
CA PRO A 25 -5.78 -4.53 13.76
C PRO A 25 -5.27 -3.42 12.85
N ASP A 26 -5.51 -3.54 11.54
CA ASP A 26 -4.93 -2.63 10.52
C ASP A 26 -5.23 -1.15 10.78
N ILE A 27 -6.29 -0.85 11.53
CA ILE A 27 -6.64 0.49 12.02
C ILE A 27 -5.49 1.11 12.85
N ASP A 28 -4.86 0.34 13.73
CA ASP A 28 -3.74 0.81 14.55
C ASP A 28 -2.46 1.01 13.70
N ARG A 29 -2.44 0.48 12.47
CA ARG A 29 -1.31 0.53 11.54
C ARG A 29 -1.50 1.50 10.37
N ILE A 30 -2.57 2.31 10.38
CA ILE A 30 -2.85 3.28 9.29
C ILE A 30 -1.63 4.16 8.99
N GLN A 31 -0.93 4.63 10.03
CA GLN A 31 0.25 5.47 9.88
C GLN A 31 1.41 4.72 9.20
N ASP A 32 1.64 3.46 9.57
CA ASP A 32 2.67 2.61 8.96
C ASP A 32 2.35 2.37 7.48
N ILE A 33 1.09 2.02 7.16
CA ILE A 33 0.66 1.75 5.78
C ILE A 33 0.75 3.02 4.94
N ALA A 34 0.46 4.20 5.51
CA ALA A 34 0.64 5.49 4.83
C ALA A 34 2.12 5.82 4.57
N ALA A 35 3.00 5.48 5.52
CA ALA A 35 4.44 5.60 5.32
C ALA A 35 4.92 4.64 4.22
N ASP A 36 4.42 3.40 4.20
CA ASP A 36 4.71 2.41 3.16
C ASP A 36 4.22 2.87 1.78
N ALA A 37 3.03 3.46 1.69
CA ALA A 37 2.51 4.02 0.43
C ALA A 37 3.42 5.12 -0.11
N THR A 38 3.85 6.02 0.77
CA THR A 38 4.76 7.13 0.44
C THR A 38 6.15 6.60 0.06
N GLY A 39 6.64 5.58 0.77
CA GLY A 39 7.89 4.91 0.48
C GLY A 39 7.87 4.20 -0.87
N ALA A 40 6.77 3.51 -1.19
CA ALA A 40 6.58 2.86 -2.48
C ALA A 40 6.54 3.87 -3.63
N LEU A 41 5.82 4.98 -3.48
CA LEU A 41 5.82 6.03 -4.51
C LEU A 41 7.21 6.63 -4.73
N ARG A 42 7.94 6.90 -3.63
CA ARG A 42 9.32 7.40 -3.72
C ARG A 42 10.23 6.40 -4.44
N ALA A 43 10.13 5.12 -4.10
CA ALA A 43 10.92 4.07 -4.74
C ALA A 43 10.61 3.97 -6.24
N ALA A 44 9.33 4.08 -6.63
CA ALA A 44 8.95 4.13 -8.04
C ALA A 44 9.59 5.33 -8.75
N LEU A 45 9.47 6.54 -8.19
CA LEU A 45 10.07 7.73 -8.80
C LEU A 45 11.60 7.65 -8.90
N GLN A 46 12.26 6.94 -7.98
CA GLN A 46 13.69 6.69 -8.06
C GLN A 46 14.07 5.72 -9.20
N SER A 47 13.19 4.80 -9.59
CA SER A 47 13.44 3.88 -10.70
C SER A 47 13.14 4.49 -12.07
N VAL A 48 12.71 5.75 -12.15
CA VAL A 48 12.50 6.46 -13.44
C VAL A 48 13.77 6.48 -14.28
N SER A 49 14.95 6.58 -13.64
CA SER A 49 16.23 6.54 -14.36
C SER A 49 16.52 5.22 -15.08
N GLU A 50 15.76 4.17 -14.77
CA GLU A 50 15.87 2.86 -15.42
C GLU A 50 15.01 2.79 -16.69
N LEU A 51 14.05 3.71 -16.87
CA LEU A 51 13.23 3.79 -18.08
C LEU A 51 14.06 4.27 -19.27
N SER A 52 13.66 3.85 -20.47
CA SER A 52 14.20 4.45 -21.70
C SER A 52 13.84 5.94 -21.77
N GLU A 53 14.73 6.75 -22.34
CA GLU A 53 14.57 8.21 -22.43
C GLU A 53 13.26 8.60 -23.12
N GLY A 54 12.88 7.92 -24.21
CA GLY A 54 11.63 8.19 -24.92
C GLY A 54 10.38 7.94 -24.06
N VAL A 55 10.37 6.86 -23.27
CA VAL A 55 9.25 6.60 -22.35
C VAL A 55 9.21 7.65 -21.25
N ALA A 56 10.35 7.99 -20.65
CA ALA A 56 10.43 8.98 -19.59
C ALA A 56 10.00 10.38 -20.06
N GLU A 57 10.36 10.77 -21.28
CA GLU A 57 9.89 12.02 -21.91
C GLU A 57 8.38 12.01 -22.15
N ASP A 58 7.82 10.90 -22.64
CA ASP A 58 6.39 10.77 -22.95
C ASP A 58 5.51 10.88 -21.70
N ILE A 59 6.01 10.50 -20.52
CA ILE A 59 5.29 10.57 -19.23
C ILE A 59 5.82 11.67 -18.30
N ALA A 60 6.65 12.59 -18.79
CA ALA A 60 7.34 13.58 -17.96
C ALA A 60 6.37 14.49 -17.17
N THR A 61 5.18 14.76 -17.72
CA THR A 61 4.15 15.57 -17.06
C THR A 61 3.61 14.85 -15.83
N GLU A 62 3.28 13.56 -15.97
CA GLU A 62 2.80 12.70 -14.91
C GLU A 62 3.87 12.50 -13.82
N LEU A 63 5.13 12.31 -14.21
CA LEU A 63 6.26 12.24 -13.27
C LEU A 63 6.38 13.51 -12.42
N THR A 64 6.34 14.68 -13.06
CA THR A 64 6.39 15.97 -12.37
C THR A 64 5.21 16.15 -11.40
N ALA A 65 4.02 15.72 -11.81
CA ALA A 65 2.83 15.77 -10.96
C ALA A 65 2.97 14.87 -9.72
N LEU A 66 3.48 13.64 -9.90
CA LEU A 66 3.73 12.69 -8.83
C LEU A 66 4.82 13.18 -7.85
N GLU A 67 5.91 13.74 -8.36
CA GLU A 67 6.96 14.36 -7.54
C GLU A 67 6.40 15.48 -6.66
N ARG A 68 5.59 16.36 -7.24
CA ARG A 68 4.92 17.43 -6.49
C ARG A 68 4.00 16.88 -5.40
N ARG A 69 3.28 15.78 -5.64
CA ARG A 69 2.45 15.12 -4.61
C ARG A 69 3.31 14.58 -3.47
N LEU A 70 4.49 14.03 -3.79
CA LEU A 70 5.42 13.52 -2.80
C LEU A 70 6.00 14.65 -1.93
N GLU A 71 6.37 15.79 -2.52
CA GLU A 71 6.85 16.98 -1.81
C GLU A 71 5.80 17.53 -0.84
N LEU A 72 4.55 17.58 -1.28
CA LEU A 72 3.41 18.02 -0.46
C LEU A 72 2.99 16.99 0.59
N ARG A 73 3.60 15.79 0.60
CA ARG A 73 3.22 14.64 1.43
C ARG A 73 1.73 14.28 1.29
N ASP A 74 1.22 14.42 0.06
CA ASP A 74 -0.19 14.28 -0.28
C ASP A 74 -0.57 12.92 -0.87
N THR A 75 0.31 11.93 -0.68
CA THR A 75 0.32 10.61 -1.35
C THR A 75 -0.91 9.73 -1.08
N ILE A 76 -1.67 10.05 -0.04
CA ILE A 76 -2.86 9.34 0.43
C ILE A 76 -4.17 10.07 0.12
N ARG A 77 -4.15 11.18 -0.62
CA ARG A 77 -5.37 11.85 -1.09
C ARG A 77 -5.82 11.36 -2.46
N ASP A 78 -7.09 11.65 -2.77
CA ASP A 78 -7.68 11.33 -4.08
C ASP A 78 -6.88 11.93 -5.22
N GLY A 79 -6.35 13.14 -5.03
CA GLY A 79 -5.48 13.80 -6.00
C GLY A 79 -4.26 12.95 -6.34
N ALA A 80 -3.49 12.49 -5.34
CA ALA A 80 -2.32 11.64 -5.62
C ALA A 80 -2.71 10.29 -6.23
N ARG A 81 -3.80 9.66 -5.78
CA ARG A 81 -4.28 8.41 -6.40
C ARG A 81 -4.64 8.59 -7.87
N ALA A 82 -5.32 9.67 -8.22
CA ALA A 82 -5.70 9.96 -9.61
C ALA A 82 -4.46 10.16 -10.50
N GLU A 83 -3.43 10.87 -10.02
CA GLU A 83 -2.17 11.04 -10.76
C GLU A 83 -1.43 9.71 -10.93
N ILE A 84 -1.43 8.84 -9.90
CA ILE A 84 -0.81 7.51 -10.00
C ILE A 84 -1.56 6.65 -11.02
N THR A 85 -2.90 6.63 -10.98
CA THR A 85 -3.72 5.92 -11.96
C THR A 85 -3.47 6.43 -13.38
N LEU A 86 -3.46 7.76 -13.58
CA LEU A 86 -3.19 8.35 -14.89
C LEU A 86 -1.83 7.92 -15.44
N CYS A 87 -0.79 7.92 -14.60
CA CYS A 87 0.55 7.48 -14.99
C CYS A 87 0.55 5.98 -15.36
N ILE A 88 -0.12 5.13 -14.59
CA ILE A 88 -0.27 3.70 -14.91
C ILE A 88 -0.97 3.52 -16.26
N ASP A 89 -2.08 4.22 -16.50
CA ASP A 89 -2.85 4.13 -17.75
C ASP A 89 -2.01 4.56 -18.96
N ARG A 90 -1.14 5.57 -18.78
CA ARG A 90 -0.17 5.98 -19.81
C ARG A 90 0.85 4.89 -20.09
N LEU A 91 1.34 4.21 -19.05
CA LEU A 91 2.33 3.15 -19.19
C LEU A 91 1.79 1.94 -19.95
N GLU A 92 0.48 1.68 -19.90
CA GLU A 92 -0.17 0.60 -20.66
C GLU A 92 -0.14 0.81 -22.18
N ALA A 93 0.08 2.04 -22.65
CA ALA A 93 0.16 2.34 -24.07
C ALA A 93 1.50 1.94 -24.71
N PHE A 94 2.54 1.69 -23.92
CA PHE A 94 3.85 1.29 -24.43
C PHE A 94 3.89 -0.21 -24.73
N LEU A 95 4.82 -0.59 -25.61
CA LEU A 95 5.11 -1.99 -25.86
C LEU A 95 5.64 -2.66 -24.58
N PRO A 96 5.42 -3.97 -24.40
CA PRO A 96 5.94 -4.71 -23.25
C PRO A 96 7.46 -4.53 -23.13
N ASP A 97 7.87 -3.96 -22.00
CA ASP A 97 9.26 -3.69 -21.66
C ASP A 97 9.42 -3.93 -20.15
N GLU A 98 10.47 -4.67 -19.75
CA GLU A 98 10.65 -5.09 -18.36
C GLU A 98 10.79 -3.90 -17.40
N THR A 99 11.40 -2.79 -17.84
CA THR A 99 11.59 -1.59 -17.01
C THR A 99 10.27 -0.84 -16.84
N VAL A 100 9.47 -0.76 -17.91
CA VAL A 100 8.12 -0.19 -17.89
C VAL A 100 7.20 -1.00 -16.99
N GLU A 101 7.26 -2.33 -17.08
CA GLU A 101 6.48 -3.23 -16.23
C GLU A 101 6.88 -3.10 -14.76
N ALA A 102 8.18 -3.09 -14.45
CA ALA A 102 8.67 -2.90 -13.08
C ALA A 102 8.24 -1.55 -12.48
N PHE A 103 8.33 -0.47 -13.26
CA PHE A 103 7.89 0.86 -12.84
C PHE A 103 6.37 0.90 -12.61
N ARG A 104 5.58 0.33 -13.53
CA ARG A 104 4.13 0.20 -13.39
C ARG A 104 3.75 -0.59 -12.14
N ASP A 105 4.42 -1.69 -11.86
CA ASP A 105 4.17 -2.51 -10.68
C ASP A 105 4.50 -1.76 -9.38
N ALA A 106 5.58 -0.97 -9.38
CA ALA A 106 5.93 -0.10 -8.25
C ALA A 106 4.85 0.97 -7.99
N LEU A 107 4.35 1.62 -9.05
CA LEU A 107 3.23 2.57 -8.97
C LEU A 107 1.94 1.89 -8.49
N THR A 108 1.63 0.71 -9.00
CA THR A 108 0.45 -0.07 -8.62
C THR A 108 0.48 -0.44 -7.15
N ARG A 109 1.66 -0.80 -6.62
CA ARG A 109 1.85 -1.04 -5.19
C ARG A 109 1.60 0.22 -4.37
N ALA A 110 2.12 1.37 -4.80
CA ALA A 110 1.87 2.64 -4.12
C ALA A 110 0.37 3.00 -4.11
N LEU A 111 -0.32 2.82 -5.24
CA LEU A 111 -1.76 3.05 -5.37
C LEU A 111 -2.56 2.14 -4.43
N THR A 112 -2.25 0.85 -4.41
CA THR A 112 -2.92 -0.14 -3.57
C THR A 112 -2.80 0.20 -2.08
N LEU A 113 -1.60 0.58 -1.63
CA LEU A 113 -1.38 1.00 -0.25
C LEU A 113 -2.12 2.30 0.09
N SER A 114 -2.13 3.26 -0.86
CA SER A 114 -2.87 4.52 -0.71
C SER A 114 -4.39 4.31 -0.61
N GLN A 115 -4.96 3.43 -1.44
CA GLN A 115 -6.38 3.05 -1.38
C GLN A 115 -6.70 2.35 -0.06
N ARG A 116 -5.87 1.40 0.37
CA ARG A 116 -6.07 0.72 1.65
C ARG A 116 -6.11 1.69 2.83
N VAL A 117 -5.26 2.71 2.85
CA VAL A 117 -5.30 3.75 3.89
C VAL A 117 -6.61 4.52 3.84
N ALA A 118 -7.09 4.90 2.64
CA ALA A 118 -8.36 5.59 2.49
C ALA A 118 -9.54 4.77 3.01
N ASP A 119 -9.57 3.47 2.67
CA ASP A 119 -10.61 2.53 3.12
C ASP A 119 -10.61 2.38 4.64
N LEU A 120 -9.42 2.27 5.26
CA LEU A 120 -9.29 2.18 6.71
C LEU A 120 -9.76 3.45 7.42
N ILE A 121 -9.43 4.62 6.88
CA ILE A 121 -9.90 5.91 7.42
C ILE A 121 -11.43 6.01 7.30
N ALA A 122 -12.01 5.62 6.16
CA ALA A 122 -13.45 5.61 5.96
C ALA A 122 -14.15 4.67 6.95
N ALA A 123 -13.63 3.45 7.10
CA ALA A 123 -14.13 2.48 8.07
C ALA A 123 -14.06 3.01 9.51
N GLU A 124 -12.96 3.68 9.88
CA GLU A 124 -12.84 4.31 11.21
C GLU A 124 -13.89 5.41 11.43
N GLN A 125 -14.11 6.26 10.43
CA GLN A 125 -15.12 7.33 10.49
C GLN A 125 -16.54 6.76 10.65
N ASP A 126 -16.87 5.68 9.94
CA ASP A 126 -18.16 5.02 10.04
C ASP A 126 -18.36 4.36 11.42
N LEU A 127 -17.34 3.68 11.95
CA LEU A 127 -17.38 3.13 13.31
C LEU A 127 -17.58 4.23 14.36
N ARG A 128 -16.91 5.37 14.20
CA ARG A 128 -17.13 6.55 15.06
C ARG A 128 -18.57 7.06 14.91
N ARG A 129 -19.11 7.17 13.70
CA ARG A 129 -20.50 7.61 13.48
C ARG A 129 -21.51 6.68 14.16
N ILE A 130 -21.33 5.36 14.07
CA ILE A 130 -22.21 4.39 14.75
C ILE A 130 -22.11 4.52 16.26
N ARG A 131 -20.88 4.63 16.80
CA ARG A 131 -20.65 4.69 18.26
C ARG A 131 -21.20 5.98 18.90
N TRP A 132 -21.19 7.09 18.18
CA TRP A 132 -21.54 8.41 18.74
C TRP A 132 -22.85 9.01 18.20
N GLY A 133 -23.34 8.54 17.04
CA GLY A 133 -24.61 8.97 16.43
C GLY A 133 -25.83 8.13 16.82
N GLY A 134 -25.66 7.07 17.60
CA GLY A 134 -26.75 6.28 18.19
C GLY A 134 -27.31 6.85 19.50
N ARG A 135 -27.30 8.18 19.67
CA ARG A 135 -27.89 8.89 20.81
C ARG A 135 -28.98 9.85 20.34
#